data_AF-A0A9D6N5Z0-F1
#
_entry.id   AF-A0A9D6N5Z0-F1
#
_cell.length_a   1.000
_cell.length_b   1.000
_cell.length_c   1.000
_cell.angle_alpha   90.00
_cell.angle_beta   90.00
_cell.angle_gamma   90.00
#
_symmetry.space_group_name_H-M   'P 1'
#
loop_
_entity.id
_entity.type
_entity.pdbx_description
1 polymer ?
#
loop_
_entity_poly.entity_id
_entity_poly.type
_entity_poly.pdbx_seq_one_letter_code
_entity_poly.pdbx_strand_id
1 'polypeptide(L)'
;MSSEAIIYPRSPRETMSGWPYLPRFVDKVRLHLAGKLHPDYQPNFCQRGFDAAWLKAAGLTAEQFIDVVRNAITDGQVADWVAKNVKVAPEEKRAFERFLVQHGREEDASLRAVLKTRKENAGLAHRDDIQSFVDFIDADEKRG
;
A
#
# COMPACT_ATOMS: atom_id res chain seq x y z
N MET A 1 17.64 20.34 14.47
CA MET A 1 17.10 19.82 13.19
C MET A 1 15.61 19.65 13.40
N SER A 2 14.76 20.38 12.69
CA SER A 2 13.31 20.16 12.77
C SER A 2 13.05 18.75 12.26
N SER A 3 12.47 17.87 13.07
CA SER A 3 11.94 16.61 12.54
C SER A 3 10.81 17.00 11.58
N GLU A 4 11.02 16.88 10.27
CA GLU A 4 9.92 17.00 9.34
C GLU A 4 8.85 15.97 9.72
N ALA A 5 7.60 16.42 9.83
CA ALA A 5 6.50 15.52 10.14
C ALA A 5 6.36 14.48 9.02
N ILE A 6 6.30 13.20 9.39
CA ILE A 6 6.11 12.11 8.42
C ILE A 6 4.75 12.28 7.75
N ILE A 7 4.75 12.29 6.41
CA ILE A 7 3.51 12.30 5.62
C ILE A 7 3.11 10.86 5.35
N TYR A 8 2.10 10.39 6.08
CA TYR A 8 1.57 9.05 5.88
C TYR A 8 0.72 8.98 4.60
N PRO A 9 1.00 8.03 3.69
CA PRO A 9 0.06 7.67 2.63
C PRO A 9 -1.29 7.26 3.23
N ARG A 10 -2.38 7.39 2.46
CA ARG A 10 -3.72 6.92 2.85
C ARG A 10 -3.77 5.48 3.34
N SER A 11 -4.87 5.11 4.01
CA SER A 11 -5.03 3.76 4.53
C SER A 11 -4.93 2.72 3.41
N PRO A 12 -4.31 1.55 3.63
CA PRO A 12 -4.33 0.44 2.67
C PRO A 12 -5.75 -0.05 2.36
N ARG A 13 -6.74 0.30 3.19
CA ARG A 13 -8.14 -0.08 3.03
C ARG A 13 -8.94 0.85 2.12
N GLU A 14 -8.44 2.05 1.88
CA GLU A 14 -9.11 2.98 0.99
C GLU A 14 -9.12 2.46 -0.45
N THR A 15 -10.22 2.70 -1.15
CA THR A 15 -10.49 2.13 -2.47
C THR A 15 -10.68 3.21 -3.52
N MET A 16 -10.11 3.00 -4.70
CA MET A 16 -10.31 3.84 -5.89
C MET A 16 -10.39 2.95 -7.14
N SER A 17 -11.31 3.24 -8.06
CA SER A 17 -11.55 2.41 -9.27
C SER A 17 -11.77 0.92 -8.98
N GLY A 18 -12.38 0.61 -7.83
CA GLY A 18 -12.62 -0.76 -7.36
C GLY A 18 -11.36 -1.50 -6.90
N TRP A 19 -10.25 -0.79 -6.70
CA TRP A 19 -9.02 -1.33 -6.12
C TRP A 19 -8.80 -0.78 -4.71
N PRO A 20 -8.81 -1.62 -3.67
CA PRO A 20 -8.21 -1.22 -2.39
C PRO A 20 -6.73 -0.90 -2.60
N TYR A 21 -6.10 -0.19 -1.67
CA TYR A 21 -4.68 0.18 -1.70
C TYR A 21 -4.26 1.14 -2.83
N LEU A 22 -5.03 1.28 -3.91
CA LEU A 22 -4.69 2.20 -5.00
C LEU A 22 -4.50 3.67 -4.53
N PRO A 23 -5.40 4.25 -3.71
CA PRO A 23 -5.18 5.59 -3.13
C PRO A 23 -3.83 5.72 -2.44
N ARG A 24 -3.49 4.74 -1.62
CA ARG A 24 -2.22 4.67 -0.88
C ARG A 24 -1.02 4.60 -1.82
N PHE A 25 -1.10 3.78 -2.88
CA PHE A 25 0.00 3.66 -3.82
C PHE A 25 0.22 4.94 -4.62
N VAL A 26 -0.86 5.63 -5.01
CA VAL A 26 -0.79 6.97 -5.63
C VAL A 26 -0.08 7.96 -4.72
N ASP A 27 -0.41 7.99 -3.42
CA ASP A 27 0.25 8.89 -2.47
C ASP A 27 1.74 8.58 -2.35
N LYS A 28 2.11 7.29 -2.26
CA LYS A 28 3.52 6.88 -2.22
C LYS A 28 4.28 7.34 -3.46
N VAL A 29 3.68 7.21 -4.65
CA VAL A 29 4.29 7.69 -5.88
C VAL A 29 4.42 9.22 -5.87
N ARG A 30 3.38 9.97 -5.50
CA ARG A 30 3.46 11.44 -5.43
C ARG A 30 4.52 11.92 -4.43
N LEU A 31 4.60 11.28 -3.26
CA LEU A 31 5.64 11.56 -2.27
C LEU A 31 7.03 11.23 -2.81
N HIS A 32 7.20 10.11 -3.51
CA HIS A 32 8.46 9.74 -4.14
C HIS A 32 8.89 10.77 -5.18
N LEU A 33 7.98 11.17 -6.07
CA LEU A 33 8.23 12.19 -7.09
C LEU A 33 8.57 13.56 -6.51
N ALA A 34 8.05 13.88 -5.31
CA ALA A 34 8.35 15.11 -4.59
C ALA A 34 9.63 15.03 -3.73
N GLY A 35 10.32 13.88 -3.68
CA GLY A 35 11.46 13.67 -2.79
C GLY A 35 11.11 13.61 -1.30
N LYS A 36 9.84 13.32 -0.98
CA LYS A 36 9.27 13.34 0.38
C LYS A 36 8.81 11.96 0.88
N LEU A 37 9.04 10.90 0.12
CA LEU A 37 8.70 9.55 0.57
C LEU A 37 9.64 9.16 1.71
N HIS A 38 9.07 8.92 2.90
CA HIS A 38 9.83 8.56 4.09
C HIS A 38 10.75 7.34 3.83
N PRO A 39 11.99 7.33 4.37
CA PRO A 39 12.96 6.26 4.14
C PRO A 39 12.42 4.85 4.39
N ASP A 40 11.55 4.67 5.38
CA ASP A 40 10.98 3.35 5.72
C ASP A 40 10.13 2.72 4.59
N TYR A 41 9.57 3.54 3.69
CA TYR A 41 8.83 3.03 2.54
C TYR A 41 9.74 2.65 1.37
N GLN A 42 10.91 3.28 1.24
CA GLN A 42 11.74 3.20 0.04
C GLN A 42 12.26 1.79 -0.29
N PRO A 43 12.71 0.95 0.69
CA PRO A 43 13.19 -0.40 0.40
C PRO A 43 12.15 -1.32 -0.26
N ASN A 44 10.86 -1.04 -0.07
CA ASN A 44 9.77 -1.84 -0.61
C ASN A 44 9.03 -1.16 -1.77
N PHE A 45 9.27 0.14 -1.99
CA PHE A 45 8.54 0.95 -2.96
C PHE A 45 8.60 0.33 -4.36
N CYS A 46 7.43 0.01 -4.93
CA CYS A 46 7.24 -0.67 -6.24
C CYS A 46 7.81 -2.08 -6.38
N GLN A 47 8.72 -2.54 -5.51
CA GLN A 47 9.48 -3.78 -5.69
C GLN A 47 8.97 -4.94 -4.84
N ARG A 48 8.31 -4.66 -3.71
CA ARG A 48 7.90 -5.69 -2.74
C ARG A 48 6.54 -5.37 -2.12
N GLY A 49 5.97 -6.38 -1.46
CA GLY A 49 4.72 -6.26 -0.72
C GLY A 49 3.55 -5.83 -1.59
N PHE A 50 2.68 -4.98 -1.04
CA PHE A 50 1.43 -4.60 -1.68
C PHE A 50 1.60 -3.78 -2.97
N ASP A 51 2.66 -2.98 -3.11
CA ASP A 51 2.94 -2.25 -4.36
C ASP A 51 3.17 -3.23 -5.52
N ALA A 52 4.11 -4.17 -5.33
CA ALA A 52 4.45 -5.16 -6.35
C ALA A 52 3.27 -6.09 -6.65
N ALA A 53 2.49 -6.46 -5.63
CA ALA A 53 1.29 -7.26 -5.81
C ALA A 53 0.22 -6.51 -6.61
N TRP A 54 0.01 -5.22 -6.35
CA TRP A 54 -0.93 -4.40 -7.12
C TRP A 54 -0.47 -4.24 -8.57
N LEU A 55 0.81 -3.93 -8.80
CA LEU A 55 1.40 -3.81 -10.15
C LEU A 55 1.23 -5.11 -10.95
N LYS A 56 1.53 -6.26 -10.32
CA LYS A 56 1.35 -7.58 -10.93
C LYS A 56 -0.12 -7.82 -11.27
N ALA A 57 -1.03 -7.57 -10.33
CA ALA A 57 -2.47 -7.76 -10.53
C ALA A 57 -3.01 -6.81 -11.62
N ALA A 58 -2.49 -5.60 -11.74
CA ALA A 58 -2.87 -4.62 -12.76
C ALA A 58 -2.21 -4.85 -14.13
N GLY A 59 -1.20 -5.73 -14.21
CA GLY A 59 -0.42 -5.96 -15.43
C GLY A 59 0.46 -4.76 -15.82
N LEU A 60 0.97 -4.02 -14.85
CA LEU A 60 1.77 -2.81 -15.06
C LEU A 60 3.18 -2.97 -14.51
N THR A 61 4.15 -2.30 -15.14
CA THR A 61 5.47 -2.06 -14.52
C THR A 61 5.41 -0.87 -13.57
N ALA A 62 6.41 -0.76 -12.69
CA ALA A 62 6.54 0.37 -11.78
C ALA A 62 6.64 1.70 -12.54
N GLU A 63 7.44 1.73 -13.61
CA GLU A 63 7.69 2.91 -14.44
C GLU A 63 6.39 3.39 -15.10
N GLN A 64 5.61 2.46 -15.67
CA GLN A 64 4.32 2.77 -16.28
C GLN A 64 3.36 3.41 -15.28
N PHE A 65 3.22 2.84 -14.08
CA PHE A 65 2.32 3.39 -13.08
C PHE A 65 2.82 4.72 -12.52
N ILE A 66 4.13 4.87 -12.30
CA ILE A 66 4.74 6.14 -11.89
C ILE A 66 4.46 7.23 -12.92
N ASP A 67 4.59 6.94 -14.21
CA ASP A 67 4.33 7.90 -15.27
C ASP A 67 2.85 8.30 -15.36
N VAL A 68 1.92 7.38 -15.10
CA VAL A 68 0.49 7.71 -14.98
C VAL A 68 0.25 8.71 -13.87
N VAL A 69 0.79 8.45 -12.67
CA VAL A 69 0.61 9.34 -11.51
C VAL A 69 1.33 10.68 -11.72
N ARG A 70 2.51 10.68 -12.33
CA ARG A 70 3.28 11.90 -12.66
C ARG A 70 2.48 12.86 -13.55
N ASN A 71 1.75 12.32 -14.53
CA ASN A 71 0.98 13.09 -15.50
C ASN A 71 -0.46 13.39 -15.04
N ALA A 72 -0.85 12.93 -13.86
CA ALA A 72 -2.17 13.17 -13.27
C ALA A 72 -2.10 14.22 -12.15
N ILE A 73 -2.92 15.26 -12.27
CA ILE A 73 -3.07 16.31 -11.26
C ILE A 73 -3.96 15.84 -10.11
N THR A 74 -4.98 15.03 -10.41
CA THR A 74 -5.99 14.60 -9.44
C THR A 74 -6.12 13.09 -9.35
N ASP A 75 -6.71 12.61 -8.24
CA ASP A 75 -7.06 11.20 -8.09
C ASP A 75 -8.07 10.74 -9.13
N GLY A 76 -9.02 11.60 -9.51
CA GLY A 76 -9.99 11.31 -10.56
C GLY A 76 -9.32 10.95 -11.89
N GLN A 77 -8.26 11.68 -12.27
CA GLN A 77 -7.50 11.38 -13.49
C GLN A 77 -6.78 10.03 -13.42
N VAL A 78 -6.20 9.67 -12.27
CA VAL A 78 -5.61 8.34 -12.08
C VAL A 78 -6.70 7.27 -12.12
N ALA A 79 -7.83 7.50 -11.44
CA ALA A 79 -8.95 6.59 -11.38
C ALA A 79 -9.52 6.27 -12.77
N ASP A 80 -9.73 7.31 -13.59
CA ASP A 80 -10.20 7.23 -14.97
C ASP A 80 -9.21 6.48 -15.85
N TRP A 81 -7.92 6.78 -15.73
CA TRP A 81 -6.87 6.08 -16.47
C TRP A 81 -6.85 4.58 -16.12
N VAL A 82 -6.92 4.24 -14.83
CA VAL A 82 -6.96 2.85 -14.37
C VAL A 82 -8.21 2.13 -14.90
N ALA A 83 -9.39 2.74 -14.79
CA ALA A 83 -10.63 2.16 -15.32
C ALA A 83 -10.58 1.93 -16.85
N LYS A 84 -9.94 2.86 -17.57
CA LYS A 84 -9.79 2.79 -19.02
C LYS A 84 -8.75 1.76 -19.47
N ASN A 85 -7.61 1.63 -18.78
CA ASN A 85 -6.45 0.87 -19.29
C ASN A 85 -6.19 -0.44 -18.54
N VAL A 86 -6.52 -0.56 -17.25
CA VAL A 86 -6.33 -1.79 -16.49
C VAL A 86 -7.53 -2.72 -16.71
N LYS A 87 -7.40 -3.61 -17.69
CA LYS A 87 -8.44 -4.57 -18.10
C LYS A 87 -8.23 -5.94 -17.47
N VAL A 88 -8.59 -6.03 -16.20
CA VAL A 88 -8.55 -7.30 -15.46
C VAL A 88 -9.94 -7.76 -15.08
N ALA A 89 -10.09 -9.08 -14.93
CA ALA A 89 -11.34 -9.65 -14.47
C ALA A 89 -11.67 -9.14 -13.06
N PRO A 90 -12.96 -8.97 -12.70
CA PRO A 90 -13.36 -8.63 -11.33
C PRO A 90 -12.79 -9.58 -10.27
N GLU A 91 -12.54 -10.84 -10.64
CA GLU A 91 -11.94 -11.82 -9.75
C GLU A 91 -10.49 -11.50 -9.37
N GLU A 92 -9.70 -10.89 -10.27
CA GLU A 92 -8.33 -10.47 -9.96
C GLU A 92 -8.32 -9.35 -8.91
N LYS A 93 -9.28 -8.42 -9.00
CA LYS A 93 -9.45 -7.36 -7.99
C LYS A 93 -9.80 -7.96 -6.62
N ARG A 94 -10.74 -8.92 -6.60
CA ARG A 94 -11.13 -9.64 -5.38
C ARG A 94 -9.99 -10.49 -4.83
N ALA A 95 -9.17 -11.11 -5.69
CA ALA A 95 -8.00 -11.86 -5.25
C ALA A 95 -6.98 -10.95 -4.57
N PHE A 96 -6.72 -9.76 -5.14
CA PHE A 96 -5.85 -8.77 -4.52
C PHE A 96 -6.41 -8.24 -3.19
N GLU A 97 -7.72 -7.96 -3.12
CA GLU A 97 -8.38 -7.57 -1.87
C GLU A 97 -8.25 -8.65 -0.78
N ARG A 98 -8.51 -9.91 -1.12
CA ARG A 98 -8.31 -11.04 -0.19
C ARG A 98 -6.86 -11.12 0.27
N PHE A 99 -5.91 -10.97 -0.65
CA PHE A 99 -4.49 -10.93 -0.30
C PHE A 99 -4.19 -9.82 0.70
N LEU A 100 -4.63 -8.58 0.47
CA LEU A 100 -4.42 -7.47 1.41
C LEU A 100 -4.92 -7.80 2.83
N VAL A 101 -6.14 -8.33 2.94
CA VAL A 101 -6.78 -8.59 4.24
C VAL A 101 -6.16 -9.79 4.95
N GLN A 102 -5.79 -10.84 4.20
CA GLN A 102 -5.26 -12.08 4.77
C GLN A 102 -3.75 -12.04 5.03
N HIS A 103 -3.01 -11.15 4.36
CA HIS A 103 -1.55 -11.13 4.49
C HIS A 103 -1.13 -10.87 5.95
N GLY A 104 -0.49 -11.88 6.55
CA GLY A 104 -0.09 -11.89 7.95
C GLY A 104 -1.09 -12.54 8.92
N ARG A 105 -2.33 -12.87 8.49
CA ARG A 105 -3.29 -13.69 9.26
C ARG A 105 -3.10 -15.18 9.06
N GLU A 106 -2.51 -15.55 7.94
CA GLU A 106 -2.24 -16.93 7.53
C GLU A 106 -1.34 -17.65 8.54
N GLU A 107 -1.39 -18.99 8.55
CA GLU A 107 -0.54 -19.85 9.40
C GLU A 107 0.95 -19.84 8.99
N ASP A 108 1.35 -18.98 8.05
CA ASP A 108 2.73 -18.79 7.65
C ASP A 108 3.56 -18.22 8.81
N ALA A 109 4.36 -19.08 9.44
CA ALA A 109 5.19 -18.74 10.58
C ALA A 109 6.17 -17.59 10.29
N SER A 110 6.65 -17.46 9.05
CA SER A 110 7.59 -16.40 8.68
C SER A 110 6.90 -15.03 8.64
N LEU A 111 5.70 -14.95 8.04
CA LEU A 111 4.91 -13.72 8.02
C LEU A 111 4.44 -13.32 9.42
N ARG A 112 4.05 -14.30 10.25
CA ARG A 112 3.70 -14.08 11.66
C ARG A 112 4.88 -13.52 12.46
N ALA A 113 6.08 -14.07 12.26
CA ALA A 113 7.29 -13.56 12.91
C ALA A 113 7.60 -12.11 12.47
N VAL A 114 7.53 -11.81 11.18
CA VAL A 114 7.74 -10.45 10.67
C VAL A 114 6.71 -9.47 11.25
N LEU A 115 5.43 -9.83 11.28
CA LEU A 115 4.38 -8.99 11.88
C LEU A 115 4.63 -8.76 13.38
N LYS A 116 5.02 -9.81 14.13
CA LYS A 116 5.38 -9.70 15.54
C LYS A 116 6.53 -8.71 15.77
N THR A 117 7.62 -8.85 15.04
CA THR A 117 8.79 -7.95 15.13
C THR A 117 8.41 -6.51 14.78
N ARG A 118 7.58 -6.30 13.75
CA ARG A 118 7.10 -4.95 13.42
C ARG A 118 6.26 -4.33 14.54
N LYS A 119 5.35 -5.10 15.16
CA LYS A 119 4.57 -4.66 16.31
C LYS A 119 5.48 -4.30 17.50
N GLU A 120 6.48 -5.13 17.79
CA GLU A 120 7.46 -4.85 18.85
C GLU A 120 8.21 -3.54 18.61
N ASN A 121 8.75 -3.35 17.39
CA ASN A 121 9.48 -2.14 17.03
C ASN A 121 8.61 -0.87 17.08
N ALA A 122 7.31 -0.99 16.79
CA ALA A 122 6.36 0.12 16.84
C ALA A 122 5.74 0.35 18.25
N GLY A 123 6.09 -0.46 19.25
CA GLY A 123 5.47 -0.40 20.58
C GLY A 123 4.02 -0.91 20.63
N LEU A 124 3.59 -1.64 19.59
CA LEU A 124 2.24 -2.19 19.40
C LEU A 124 2.16 -3.69 19.74
N ALA A 125 3.17 -4.24 20.42
CA ALA A 125 3.21 -5.66 20.79
C ALA A 125 1.98 -6.12 21.59
N HIS A 126 1.42 -5.22 22.41
CA HIS A 126 0.26 -5.47 23.27
C HIS A 126 -1.10 -5.44 22.55
N ARG A 127 -1.15 -5.04 21.27
CA ARG A 127 -2.40 -4.90 20.49
C ARG A 127 -2.77 -6.23 19.84
N ASP A 128 -3.56 -7.05 20.52
CA ASP A 128 -4.00 -8.36 20.00
C ASP A 128 -5.02 -8.25 18.85
N ASP A 129 -5.63 -7.10 18.65
CA ASP A 129 -6.51 -6.82 17.51
C ASP A 129 -5.73 -6.69 16.18
N ILE A 130 -4.43 -6.35 16.22
CA ILE A 130 -3.56 -6.27 15.05
C ILE A 130 -3.16 -7.69 14.63
N GLN A 131 -3.87 -8.20 13.62
CA GLN A 131 -3.74 -9.57 13.13
C GLN A 131 -3.21 -9.67 11.68
N SER A 132 -3.11 -8.56 10.96
CA SER A 132 -2.59 -8.50 9.58
C SER A 132 -1.64 -7.33 9.38
N PHE A 133 -0.92 -7.31 8.26
CA PHE A 133 -0.10 -6.16 7.90
C PHE A 133 -0.93 -4.90 7.61
N VAL A 134 -2.16 -5.04 7.11
CA VAL A 134 -3.04 -3.88 6.91
C VAL A 134 -3.52 -3.30 8.24
N ASP A 135 -3.83 -4.13 9.25
CA ASP A 135 -4.12 -3.66 10.61
C ASP A 135 -2.92 -2.94 11.22
N PHE A 136 -1.72 -3.52 11.04
CA PHE A 136 -0.49 -2.94 11.55
C PHE A 136 -0.20 -1.57 10.93
N ILE A 137 -0.31 -1.45 9.60
CA ILE A 137 -0.06 -0.19 8.90
C ILE A 137 -1.00 0.90 9.39
N ASP A 138 -2.30 0.61 9.50
CA ASP A 138 -3.26 1.61 10.00
C ASP A 138 -2.90 2.03 11.43
N ALA A 139 -2.69 1.08 12.35
CA ALA A 139 -2.37 1.39 13.75
C ALA A 139 -1.04 2.17 13.90
N ASP A 140 0.00 1.77 13.18
CA ASP A 140 1.32 2.42 13.22
C ASP A 140 1.25 3.87 12.69
N GLU A 141 0.45 4.08 11.63
CA GLU A 141 0.17 5.39 11.02
C GLU A 141 -0.98 6.15 11.71
N LYS A 142 -1.29 5.79 12.97
CA LYS A 142 -2.21 6.51 13.86
C LYS A 142 -3.68 6.45 13.43
N ARG A 143 -4.08 5.37 12.76
CA ARG A 143 -5.47 5.05 12.42
C ARG A 143 -5.92 3.82 13.23
N GLY A 144 -6.85 4.04 14.17
CA GLY A 144 -7.48 3.00 14.99
C GLY A 144 -6.81 2.68 16.33
#